data_AF-A0A957M1Y2-F1
#
_entry.id   AF-A0A957M1Y2-F1
#
_cell.length_a   1.000
_cell.length_b   1.000
_cell.length_c   1.000
_cell.angle_alpha   90.00
_cell.angle_beta   90.00
_cell.angle_gamma   90.00
#
_symmetry.space_group_name_H-M   'P 1'
#
loop_
_entity.id
_entity.type
_entity.pdbx_description
1 polymer ?
#
loop_
_entity_poly.entity_id
_entity_poly.type
_entity_poly.pdbx_seq_one_letter_code
_entity_poly.pdbx_strand_id
1 'polypeptide(L)'
;GDSFTYLQRYQGRPYDLIYVAPPQYQGYWIKALQMVDARPELLAKLGSVIVQIHPREDAPVALERLEEYDRRRYGSVMLIFYMTAEDLAAADEDDDAWEDDETGDEEDTWDAESEEPEEDDEA
;
A
#
# COMPACT_ATOMS: atom_id res chain seq x y z
N GLY A 1 8.13 -26.54 9.87
CA GLY A 1 7.64 -25.67 10.96
C GLY A 1 6.25 -25.22 10.59
N ASP A 2 5.33 -25.15 11.55
CA ASP A 2 3.97 -24.67 11.32
C ASP A 2 3.94 -23.13 11.37
N SER A 3 3.63 -22.50 10.25
CA SER A 3 3.58 -21.04 10.11
C SER A 3 2.49 -20.41 10.97
N PHE A 4 1.39 -21.13 11.24
CA PHE A 4 0.35 -20.62 12.13
C PHE A 4 0.81 -20.54 13.58
N THR A 5 1.53 -21.58 14.04
CA THR A 5 2.16 -21.56 15.36
C THR A 5 3.21 -20.45 15.46
N TYR A 6 3.97 -20.19 14.38
CA TYR A 6 4.91 -19.07 14.34
C TYR A 6 4.18 -17.73 14.46
N LEU A 7 3.17 -17.48 13.62
CA LEU A 7 2.37 -16.26 13.65
C LEU A 7 1.85 -16.03 15.07
N GLN A 8 1.16 -17.00 15.68
CA GLN A 8 0.59 -16.93 17.04
C GLN A 8 1.58 -16.58 18.16
N ARG A 9 2.86 -16.95 18.02
CA ARG A 9 3.88 -16.73 19.05
C ARG A 9 4.78 -15.53 18.76
N TYR A 10 4.68 -14.95 17.59
CA TYR A 10 5.52 -13.84 17.18
C TYR A 10 5.28 -12.62 18.09
N GLN A 11 6.38 -12.09 18.64
CA GLN A 11 6.42 -10.90 19.50
C GLN A 11 7.55 -9.94 19.07
N GLY A 12 7.99 -10.06 17.80
CA GLY A 12 9.07 -9.26 17.25
C GLY A 12 8.60 -7.90 16.71
N ARG A 13 9.37 -7.35 15.77
CA ARG A 13 8.99 -6.10 15.09
C ARG A 13 7.82 -6.35 14.13
N PRO A 14 6.85 -5.43 14.01
CA PRO A 14 5.80 -5.54 13.01
C PRO A 14 6.39 -5.67 11.60
N TYR A 15 5.66 -6.35 10.72
CA TYR A 15 6.04 -6.53 9.33
C TYR A 15 5.43 -5.42 8.46
N ASP A 16 6.22 -4.88 7.54
CA ASP A 16 5.71 -3.98 6.50
C ASP A 16 4.91 -4.75 5.42
N LEU A 17 5.23 -6.03 5.23
CA LEU A 17 4.56 -6.90 4.27
C LEU A 17 4.40 -8.32 4.81
N ILE A 18 3.15 -8.81 4.80
CA ILE A 18 2.82 -10.21 5.10
C ILE A 18 2.28 -10.86 3.82
N TYR A 19 3.02 -11.83 3.28
CA TYR A 19 2.59 -12.58 2.09
C TYR A 19 2.00 -13.94 2.47
N VAL A 20 0.75 -14.17 2.10
CA VAL A 20 -0.05 -15.34 2.45
C VAL A 20 -0.28 -16.18 1.19
N ALA A 21 0.52 -17.24 1.01
CA ALA A 21 0.39 -18.19 -0.11
C ALA A 21 0.29 -19.64 0.37
N PRO A 22 -0.84 -20.03 0.97
CA PRO A 22 -1.00 -21.36 1.54
C PRO A 22 -1.28 -22.42 0.45
N PRO A 23 -1.19 -23.71 0.80
CA PRO A 23 -1.72 -24.79 -0.01
C PRO A 23 -3.18 -24.54 -0.41
N GLN A 24 -3.46 -24.74 -1.70
CA GLN A 24 -4.76 -24.44 -2.31
C GLN A 24 -5.83 -25.46 -1.86
N TYR A 25 -7.08 -25.00 -1.86
CA TYR A 25 -8.35 -25.67 -1.58
C TYR A 25 -8.51 -26.18 -0.14
N GLN A 26 -7.81 -25.57 0.81
CA GLN A 26 -7.84 -25.95 2.23
C GLN A 26 -8.39 -24.84 3.14
N GLY A 27 -8.79 -23.70 2.57
CA GLY A 27 -9.32 -22.56 3.34
C GLY A 27 -8.29 -21.91 4.29
N TYR A 28 -7.02 -22.27 4.18
CA TYR A 28 -5.96 -21.76 5.04
C TYR A 28 -5.66 -20.29 4.83
N TRP A 29 -5.99 -19.74 3.67
CA TRP A 29 -5.84 -18.32 3.40
C TRP A 29 -6.78 -17.49 4.29
N ILE A 30 -8.02 -17.93 4.47
CA ILE A 30 -9.00 -17.33 5.37
C ILE A 30 -8.47 -17.36 6.80
N LYS A 31 -8.00 -18.55 7.22
CA LYS A 31 -7.47 -18.75 8.57
C LYS A 31 -6.23 -17.88 8.84
N ALA A 32 -5.34 -17.74 7.86
CA ALA A 32 -4.17 -16.88 7.96
C ALA A 32 -4.57 -15.41 8.06
N LEU A 33 -5.47 -14.96 7.20
CA LEU A 33 -5.94 -13.58 7.16
C LEU A 33 -6.63 -13.19 8.47
N GLN A 34 -7.50 -14.04 9.00
CA GLN A 34 -8.15 -13.84 10.31
C GLN A 34 -7.14 -13.81 11.47
N MET A 35 -6.05 -14.58 11.39
CA MET A 35 -4.99 -14.53 12.40
C MET A 35 -4.19 -13.23 12.37
N VAL A 36 -3.99 -12.65 11.18
CA VAL A 36 -3.34 -11.35 11.04
C VAL A 36 -4.29 -10.25 11.50
N ASP A 37 -5.56 -10.30 11.09
CA ASP A 37 -6.61 -9.33 11.48
C ASP A 37 -6.82 -9.26 13.00
N ALA A 38 -6.80 -10.41 13.69
CA ALA A 38 -6.94 -10.48 15.14
C ALA A 38 -5.70 -9.96 15.91
N ARG A 39 -4.60 -9.65 15.22
CA ARG A 39 -3.30 -9.31 15.83
C ARG A 39 -2.66 -8.10 15.15
N PRO A 40 -3.13 -6.89 15.45
CA PRO A 40 -2.64 -5.67 14.83
C PRO A 40 -1.14 -5.46 15.05
N GLU A 41 -0.54 -5.99 16.11
CA GLU A 41 0.89 -5.90 16.37
C GLU A 41 1.79 -6.61 15.34
N LEU A 42 1.21 -7.46 14.48
CA LEU A 42 1.95 -8.12 13.41
C LEU A 42 2.22 -7.21 12.21
N LEU A 43 1.41 -6.17 12.01
CA LEU A 43 1.47 -5.31 10.84
C LEU A 43 1.98 -3.92 11.23
N ALA A 44 2.98 -3.42 10.51
CA ALA A 44 3.47 -2.06 10.69
C ALA A 44 2.44 -1.04 10.17
N LYS A 45 2.63 0.24 10.53
CA LYS A 45 1.87 1.34 9.92
C LYS A 45 2.11 1.36 8.40
N LEU A 46 1.05 1.56 7.61
CA LEU A 46 1.06 1.44 6.14
C LEU A 46 1.49 0.05 5.65
N GLY A 47 1.46 -0.96 6.53
CA GLY A 47 1.82 -2.33 6.19
C GLY A 47 0.73 -3.00 5.37
N SER A 48 1.11 -3.97 4.54
CA SER A 48 0.16 -4.69 3.67
C SER A 48 0.14 -6.19 3.92
N VAL A 49 -1.03 -6.79 3.73
CA VAL A 49 -1.21 -8.24 3.65
C VAL A 49 -1.62 -8.60 2.23
N ILE A 50 -0.83 -9.44 1.56
CA ILE A 50 -1.14 -9.91 0.20
C ILE A 50 -1.47 -11.38 0.27
N VAL A 51 -2.66 -11.74 -0.17
CA VAL A 51 -3.13 -13.11 -0.21
C VAL A 51 -3.12 -13.62 -1.65
N GLN A 52 -2.45 -14.76 -1.87
CA GLN A 52 -2.43 -15.45 -3.16
C GLN A 52 -3.30 -16.71 -3.09
N ILE A 53 -4.36 -16.76 -3.91
CA ILE A 53 -5.27 -17.91 -4.02
C ILE A 53 -5.56 -18.27 -5.48
N HIS A 54 -6.11 -19.46 -5.69
CA HIS A 54 -6.82 -19.77 -6.91
C HIS A 54 -8.19 -19.07 -6.89
N PRO A 55 -8.66 -18.45 -8.00
CA PRO A 55 -9.95 -17.74 -8.04
C PRO A 55 -11.20 -18.56 -7.66
N ARG A 56 -11.07 -19.88 -7.51
CA ARG A 56 -12.17 -20.78 -7.10
C ARG A 56 -12.31 -20.91 -5.59
N GLU A 57 -11.31 -20.47 -4.84
CA GLU A 57 -11.32 -20.45 -3.39
C GLU A 57 -11.82 -19.13 -2.82
N ASP A 58 -12.04 -18.14 -3.68
CA ASP A 58 -12.54 -16.83 -3.26
C ASP A 58 -13.87 -17.00 -2.52
N ALA A 59 -13.91 -16.43 -1.32
CA ALA A 59 -15.02 -16.55 -0.39
C ALA A 59 -15.04 -15.30 0.50
N PRO A 60 -16.22 -14.84 0.93
CA PRO A 60 -16.31 -13.74 1.89
C PRO A 60 -15.56 -14.07 3.18
N VAL A 61 -14.77 -13.11 3.67
CA VAL A 61 -14.09 -13.18 4.96
C VAL A 61 -14.55 -12.03 5.83
N ALA A 62 -15.02 -12.34 7.04
CA ALA A 62 -15.29 -11.31 8.04
C ALA A 62 -13.96 -10.89 8.68
N LEU A 63 -13.63 -9.62 8.54
CA LEU A 63 -12.44 -8.96 9.09
C LEU A 63 -12.90 -7.74 9.89
N GLU A 64 -12.22 -7.46 10.99
CA GLU A 64 -12.54 -6.32 11.87
C GLU A 64 -11.66 -5.09 11.60
N ARG A 65 -10.43 -5.29 11.14
CA ARG A 65 -9.41 -4.24 11.02
C ARG A 65 -8.84 -4.11 9.63
N LEU A 66 -8.73 -5.22 8.92
CA LEU A 66 -8.20 -5.27 7.56
C LEU A 66 -9.30 -5.03 6.54
N GLU A 67 -9.01 -4.19 5.57
CA GLU A 67 -9.89 -3.91 4.42
C GLU A 67 -9.18 -4.22 3.11
N GLU A 68 -9.93 -4.80 2.17
CA GLU A 68 -9.44 -5.04 0.81
C GLU A 68 -9.43 -3.72 0.05
N TYR A 69 -8.28 -3.33 -0.48
CA TYR A 69 -8.13 -2.09 -1.27
C TYR A 69 -7.77 -2.37 -2.75
N ASP A 70 -7.24 -3.55 -3.07
CA ASP A 70 -6.92 -3.93 -4.45
C ASP A 70 -7.05 -5.44 -4.65
N ARG A 71 -7.34 -5.83 -5.89
CA ARG A 71 -7.44 -7.22 -6.33
C ARG A 71 -6.94 -7.36 -7.76
N ARG A 72 -6.03 -8.30 -7.98
CA ARG A 72 -5.41 -8.54 -9.29
C ARG A 72 -5.50 -10.01 -9.70
N ARG A 73 -5.83 -10.25 -10.97
CA ARG A 73 -5.95 -11.60 -11.52
C ARG A 73 -4.96 -11.84 -12.65
N TYR A 74 -4.19 -12.92 -12.52
CA TYR A 74 -3.23 -13.37 -13.51
C TYR A 74 -3.49 -14.85 -13.84
N GLY A 75 -4.34 -15.09 -14.84
CA GLY A 75 -4.75 -16.44 -15.22
C GLY A 75 -5.47 -17.16 -14.08
N SER A 76 -4.82 -18.20 -13.54
CA SER A 76 -5.30 -19.02 -12.41
C SER A 76 -4.81 -18.55 -11.04
N VAL A 77 -4.15 -17.40 -10.98
CA VAL A 77 -3.68 -16.78 -9.73
C VAL A 77 -4.50 -15.52 -9.47
N MET A 78 -5.02 -15.39 -8.26
CA MET A 78 -5.63 -14.17 -7.73
C MET A 78 -4.75 -13.64 -6.59
N LEU A 79 -4.44 -12.34 -6.62
CA LEU A 79 -3.84 -11.61 -5.52
C LEU A 79 -4.89 -10.66 -4.95
N ILE A 80 -5.06 -10.69 -3.63
CA ILE A 80 -5.97 -9.80 -2.90
C ILE A 80 -5.12 -9.04 -1.89
N PHE A 81 -5.24 -7.72 -1.90
CA PHE A 81 -4.40 -6.82 -1.12
C PHE A 81 -5.24 -6.20 -0.01
N TYR A 82 -4.71 -6.27 1.20
CA TYR A 82 -5.33 -5.73 2.40
C TYR A 82 -4.39 -4.78 3.13
N MET A 83 -4.96 -3.73 3.69
CA MET A 83 -4.32 -2.79 4.62
C MET A 83 -5.23 -2.61 5.83
N THR A 84 -4.76 -1.92 6.88
CA THR A 84 -5.68 -1.53 7.96
C THR A 84 -6.65 -0.47 7.44
N ALA A 85 -7.89 -0.49 7.93
CA ALA A 85 -8.88 0.54 7.60
C ALA A 85 -8.39 1.96 7.98
N GLU A 86 -7.61 2.06 9.07
CA GLU A 86 -6.98 3.31 9.51
C GLU A 86 -5.95 3.83 8.49
N ASP A 87 -5.06 2.96 8.00
CA ASP A 87 -4.04 3.33 7.01
C ASP A 87 -4.68 3.68 5.65
N LEU A 88 -5.75 2.97 5.27
CA LEU A 88 -6.47 3.26 4.03
C LEU A 88 -7.14 4.64 4.08
N ALA A 89 -7.84 4.94 5.18
CA ALA A 89 -8.47 6.24 5.37
C ALA A 89 -7.44 7.39 5.39
N ALA A 90 -6.28 7.19 6.01
CA ALA A 90 -5.22 8.20 6.03
C ALA A 90 -4.61 8.46 4.65
N ALA A 91 -4.62 7.48 3.74
CA ALA A 91 -4.10 7.64 2.39
C ALA A 91 -5.05 8.47 1.50
N ASP A 92 -6.36 8.36 1.71
CA ASP A 92 -7.35 9.15 0.98
C ASP A 92 -7.29 10.64 1.37
N GLU A 93 -7.00 10.95 2.65
CA GLU A 93 -6.88 12.33 3.14
C GLU A 93 -5.71 13.12 2.51
N ASP A 94 -4.64 12.44 2.07
CA ASP A 94 -3.47 13.07 1.44
C ASP A 94 -3.72 13.45 -0.03
N ASP A 95 -4.65 12.79 -0.73
CA ASP A 95 -4.96 13.07 -2.15
C ASP A 95 -5.83 14.33 -2.30
N ASP A 96 -6.69 14.61 -1.32
CA ASP A 96 -7.55 15.82 -1.26
C ASP A 96 -6.77 17.11 -0.93
N ALA A 97 -5.50 17.02 -0.52
CA ALA A 97 -4.69 18.18 -0.12
C ALA A 97 -4.20 19.05 -1.30
N TRP A 98 -4.39 18.60 -2.54
CA TRP A 98 -3.89 19.27 -3.76
C TRP A 98 -4.95 20.10 -4.51
N GLU A 99 -6.20 20.17 -4.05
CA GLU A 99 -7.27 20.91 -4.76
C GLU A 99 -7.39 22.41 -4.38
N ASP A 100 -6.51 22.98 -3.55
CA ASP A 100 -6.62 24.39 -3.07
C ASP A 100 -5.45 25.32 -3.49
N ASP A 101 -4.90 25.18 -4.70
CA ASP A 101 -3.97 26.18 -5.29
C ASP A 101 -4.45 26.73 -6.66
N GLU A 102 -5.76 26.87 -6.85
CA GLU A 102 -6.29 27.83 -7.82
C GLU A 102 -6.63 29.14 -7.11
N THR A 103 -5.64 30.03 -6.93
CA THR A 103 -5.76 31.48 -7.23
C THR A 103 -4.51 32.25 -6.81
N GLY A 104 -3.69 32.63 -7.80
CA GLY A 104 -2.60 33.57 -7.61
C GLY A 104 -1.93 33.93 -8.93
N ASP A 105 -2.52 34.90 -9.63
CA ASP A 105 -1.95 35.60 -10.78
C ASP A 105 -0.44 35.83 -10.70
N GLU A 106 0.32 35.37 -11.70
CA GLU A 106 1.57 36.01 -12.10
C GLU A 106 1.60 36.09 -13.63
N GLU A 107 1.25 37.28 -14.14
CA GLU A 107 1.34 37.65 -15.54
C GLU A 107 2.78 37.47 -16.04
N ASP A 108 2.95 36.60 -17.04
CA ASP A 108 4.19 36.34 -17.75
C ASP A 108 4.55 37.57 -18.63
N THR A 109 5.11 38.61 -18.02
CA THR A 109 5.70 39.74 -18.76
C THR A 109 7.13 39.40 -19.13
N TRP A 110 7.28 38.83 -20.33
CA TRP A 110 8.55 38.53 -20.96
C TRP A 110 9.22 39.84 -21.41
N ASP A 111 10.01 40.47 -20.53
CA ASP A 111 10.87 41.60 -20.90
C ASP A 111 12.10 41.07 -21.67
N ALA A 112 12.07 41.30 -22.99
CA ALA A 112 13.24 41.26 -23.84
C ALA A 112 14.15 42.47 -23.54
N GLU A 113 15.43 42.31 -23.89
CA GLU A 113 16.48 43.33 -23.93
C GLU A 113 17.32 43.49 -22.66
N SER A 114 18.48 42.82 -22.65
CA SER A 114 19.76 43.39 -22.19
C SER A 114 20.89 42.43 -22.60
N GLU A 115 21.23 42.43 -23.87
CA GLU A 115 22.60 42.14 -24.30
C GLU A 115 23.41 43.41 -24.05
N GLU A 116 24.60 43.28 -23.46
CA GLU A 116 25.82 44.13 -23.53
C GLU A 116 26.63 43.94 -22.22
N PRO A 117 27.96 44.16 -22.21
CA PRO A 117 28.97 43.20 -22.69
C PRO A 117 30.09 43.05 -21.63
N GLU A 118 31.29 42.66 -22.09
CA GLU A 118 32.59 42.67 -21.39
C GLU A 118 32.95 41.43 -20.57
N GLU A 119 34.20 40.97 -20.50
CA GLU A 119 35.47 41.10 -21.23
C GLU A 119 36.35 39.95 -20.64
N ASP A 120 37.65 39.92 -20.96
CA ASP A 120 38.74 39.12 -20.36
C ASP A 120 38.92 37.68 -20.92
N ASP A 121 40.11 37.22 -21.32
CA ASP A 121 41.44 37.79 -21.47
C ASP A 121 42.34 36.76 -22.22
N GLU A 122 43.54 37.21 -22.60
CA GLU A 122 44.79 36.46 -22.93
C GLU A 122 44.94 35.67 -24.26
N ALA A 123 45.78 36.19 -25.17
CA ALA A 123 47.19 35.76 -25.36
C ALA A 123 47.88 36.43 -26.57
#